data_AF-A0A8J4TNT5-F1
#
_entry.id   AF-A0A8J4TNT5-F1
#
_cell.length_a   1.000
_cell.length_b   1.000
_cell.length_c   1.000
_cell.angle_alpha   90.00
_cell.angle_beta   90.00
_cell.angle_gamma   90.00
#
_symmetry.space_group_name_H-M   'P 1'
#
loop_
_entity.id
_entity.type
_entity.pdbx_description
1 polymer ?
#
loop_
_entity_poly.entity_id
_entity_poly.type
_entity_poly.pdbx_seq_one_letter_code
_entity_poly.pdbx_strand_id
1 'polypeptide(L)'
;MAERGLRHMPISPLAGKPAPKELLVDLTRLEQEYYERRPDLGNPNQLVSFGTSGHRGSPLHGSFTESHILAITQAICDYRRSRGYNGPLYMGKDTHAVSGPAQRTALEVLAANNVETIIQRDDGFTPTPVISRAILVYNRNRKEDFADGIVITPSHNPPADGGFSTIRLMGAS
;
A
#
# COMPACT_ATOMS: atom_id res chain seq x y z
N MET A 1 14.64 2.17 42.19
CA MET A 1 14.85 1.02 41.29
C MET A 1 13.47 0.41 41.04
N ALA A 2 12.75 0.89 40.02
CA ALA A 2 11.41 0.41 39.71
C ALA A 2 11.50 -0.53 38.51
N GLU A 3 11.18 -1.81 38.74
CA GLU A 3 11.13 -2.85 37.72
C GLU A 3 10.08 -2.51 36.67
N ARG A 4 10.51 -2.47 35.41
CA ARG A 4 9.61 -2.41 34.26
C ARG A 4 8.82 -3.71 34.19
N GLY A 5 7.53 -3.67 34.50
CA GLY A 5 6.60 -4.74 34.18
C GLY A 5 6.63 -5.03 32.68
N LEU A 6 7.21 -6.16 32.30
CA LEU A 6 7.04 -6.77 30.99
C LEU A 6 5.54 -7.01 30.80
N ARG A 7 4.89 -6.23 29.93
CA ARG A 7 3.50 -6.50 29.52
C ARG A 7 3.49 -7.85 28.82
N HIS A 8 3.03 -8.88 29.53
CA HIS A 8 2.74 -10.18 28.96
C HIS A 8 1.66 -9.96 27.89
N MET A 9 2.01 -10.05 26.61
CA MET A 9 0.99 -10.18 25.58
C MET A 9 0.27 -11.50 25.87
N PRO A 10 -1.04 -11.49 26.16
CA PRO A 10 -1.76 -12.74 26.36
C PRO A 10 -1.75 -13.48 25.02
N ILE A 11 -1.11 -14.65 25.02
CA ILE A 11 -1.12 -15.54 23.86
C ILE A 11 -2.56 -16.04 23.71
N SER A 12 -3.16 -15.82 22.54
CA SER A 12 -4.51 -16.30 22.26
C SER A 12 -4.60 -17.81 22.48
N PRO A 13 -5.70 -18.34 23.05
CA PRO A 13 -5.92 -19.78 23.17
C PRO A 13 -5.98 -20.52 21.81
N LEU A 14 -6.06 -19.77 20.71
CA LEU A 14 -6.06 -20.24 19.33
C LEU A 14 -4.70 -20.09 18.63
N ALA A 15 -3.65 -19.63 19.31
CA ALA A 15 -2.32 -19.51 18.71
C ALA A 15 -1.83 -20.87 18.17
N GLY A 16 -1.37 -20.87 16.90
CA GLY A 16 -0.91 -22.07 16.20
C GLY A 16 -2.00 -23.03 15.74
N LYS A 17 -3.29 -22.70 15.96
CA LYS A 17 -4.44 -23.52 15.50
C LYS A 17 -5.02 -22.94 14.20
N PRO A 18 -5.67 -23.77 13.36
CA PRO A 18 -6.43 -23.27 12.22
C PRO A 18 -7.48 -22.23 12.64
N ALA A 19 -7.65 -21.19 11.82
CA ALA A 19 -8.62 -20.14 12.09
C ALA A 19 -10.06 -20.70 12.00
N PRO A 20 -10.89 -20.51 13.04
CA PRO A 20 -12.31 -20.85 12.98
C PRO A 20 -13.05 -19.89 12.03
N LYS A 21 -14.18 -20.33 11.48
CA LYS A 21 -14.90 -19.59 10.42
C LYS A 21 -15.37 -18.21 10.88
N GLU A 22 -15.66 -18.06 12.16
CA GLU A 22 -16.16 -16.84 12.79
C GLU A 22 -15.12 -15.72 12.84
N LEU A 23 -13.84 -16.05 12.65
CA LEU A 23 -12.74 -15.06 12.56
C LEU A 23 -12.41 -14.66 11.12
N LEU A 24 -13.06 -15.26 10.11
CA LEU A 24 -12.82 -14.93 8.72
C LEU A 24 -13.51 -13.62 8.37
N VAL A 25 -12.81 -12.77 7.61
CA VAL A 25 -13.33 -11.50 7.12
C VAL A 25 -14.30 -11.72 5.96
N ASP A 26 -15.36 -10.93 5.91
CA ASP A 26 -16.26 -10.83 4.76
C ASP A 26 -15.61 -9.98 3.67
N LEU A 27 -15.13 -10.64 2.62
CA LEU A 27 -14.40 -9.99 1.52
C LEU A 27 -15.29 -9.07 0.69
N THR A 28 -16.55 -9.44 0.48
CA THR A 28 -17.51 -8.63 -0.30
C THR A 28 -17.82 -7.35 0.44
N ARG A 29 -18.08 -7.42 1.74
CA ARG A 29 -18.27 -6.23 2.57
C ARG A 29 -17.02 -5.36 2.58
N LEU A 30 -15.83 -5.96 2.66
CA LEU A 30 -14.58 -5.21 2.71
C LEU A 30 -14.34 -4.40 1.43
N GLU A 31 -14.61 -4.99 0.26
CA GLU A 31 -14.52 -4.30 -1.03
C GLU A 31 -15.61 -3.22 -1.17
N GLN A 32 -16.85 -3.49 -0.75
CA GLN A 32 -17.92 -2.49 -0.76
C GLN A 32 -17.55 -1.26 0.09
N GLU A 33 -17.07 -1.50 1.32
CA GLU A 33 -16.66 -0.44 2.25
C GLU A 33 -15.46 0.35 1.72
N TYR A 34 -14.60 -0.25 0.88
CA TYR A 34 -13.49 0.47 0.25
C TYR A 34 -13.98 1.58 -0.68
N TYR A 35 -15.02 1.30 -1.47
CA TYR A 35 -15.58 2.25 -2.44
C TYR A 35 -16.60 3.20 -1.82
N GLU A 36 -17.49 2.70 -0.96
CA GLU A 36 -18.63 3.48 -0.47
C GLU A 36 -18.30 4.34 0.76
N ARG A 37 -17.38 3.88 1.62
CA ARG A 37 -17.05 4.61 2.85
C ARG A 37 -16.16 5.81 2.56
N ARG A 38 -16.58 6.97 3.04
CA ARG A 38 -15.77 8.19 3.05
C ARG A 38 -15.13 8.40 4.43
N PRO A 39 -13.84 8.78 4.50
CA PRO A 39 -13.22 9.12 5.77
C PRO A 39 -13.88 10.35 6.39
N ASP A 40 -14.10 10.29 7.70
CA ASP A 40 -14.47 11.44 8.52
C ASP A 40 -13.24 12.32 8.75
N LEU A 41 -13.23 13.50 8.13
CA LEU A 41 -12.13 14.46 8.23
C LEU A 41 -11.96 15.06 9.64
N GLY A 42 -12.97 14.93 10.51
CA GLY A 42 -12.89 15.31 11.92
C GLY A 42 -12.19 14.25 12.79
N ASN A 43 -11.97 13.04 12.27
CA ASN A 43 -11.33 11.94 12.99
C ASN A 43 -9.90 11.70 12.50
N PRO A 44 -8.87 12.04 13.30
CA PRO A 44 -7.47 11.86 12.91
C PRO A 44 -7.08 10.41 12.54
N ASN A 45 -7.80 9.41 13.07
CA ASN A 45 -7.53 8.00 12.77
C ASN A 45 -8.02 7.57 11.38
N GLN A 46 -8.83 8.40 10.71
CA GLN A 46 -9.31 8.20 9.34
C GLN A 46 -8.60 9.11 8.34
N LEU A 47 -7.59 9.87 8.77
CA LEU A 47 -6.78 10.68 7.88
C LEU A 47 -5.61 9.86 7.34
N VAL A 48 -5.05 10.33 6.22
CA VAL A 48 -3.80 9.78 5.68
C VAL A 48 -2.68 9.96 6.70
N SER A 49 -2.17 8.84 7.19
CA SER A 49 -0.90 8.75 7.92
C SER A 49 0.10 8.01 7.04
N PHE A 50 1.04 8.73 6.43
CA PHE A 50 2.01 8.17 5.49
C PHE A 50 3.42 8.18 6.10
N GLY A 51 3.80 7.06 6.72
CA GLY A 51 5.07 6.89 7.43
C GLY A 51 6.11 6.07 6.65
N THR A 52 7.10 5.52 7.36
CA THR A 52 8.17 4.69 6.77
C THR A 52 7.64 3.45 6.04
N SER A 53 6.50 2.90 6.47
CA SER A 53 5.85 1.74 5.86
C SER A 53 4.66 2.13 4.97
N GLY A 54 4.60 3.40 4.55
CA GLY A 54 3.47 3.97 3.82
C GLY A 54 2.26 4.25 4.70
N HIS A 55 1.09 4.27 4.07
CA HIS A 55 -0.21 4.39 4.71
C HIS A 55 -0.88 3.02 4.87
N ARG A 56 -1.50 2.78 6.04
CA ARG A 56 -2.15 1.51 6.39
C ARG A 56 -3.44 1.80 7.13
N GLY A 57 -4.42 0.92 6.94
CA GLY A 57 -5.71 1.01 7.61
C GLY A 57 -6.65 -0.08 7.10
N SER A 58 -7.93 0.07 7.36
CA SER A 58 -8.96 -0.86 6.89
C SER A 58 -10.16 -0.09 6.35
N PRO A 59 -10.78 -0.55 5.25
CA PRO A 59 -12.06 0.00 4.80
C PRO A 59 -13.13 -0.02 5.88
N LEU A 60 -13.18 -1.07 6.71
CA LEU A 60 -14.19 -1.20 7.77
C LEU A 60 -14.13 -0.08 8.83
N HIS A 61 -12.97 0.54 8.97
CA HIS A 61 -12.72 1.63 9.92
C HIS A 61 -12.62 3.00 9.24
N GLY A 62 -12.83 3.08 7.92
CA GLY A 62 -12.70 4.33 7.16
C GLY A 62 -11.28 4.87 7.10
N SER A 63 -10.26 4.04 7.37
CA SER A 63 -8.85 4.44 7.38
C SER A 63 -8.05 3.90 6.20
N PHE A 64 -8.71 3.20 5.26
CA PHE A 64 -8.15 2.79 3.97
C PHE A 64 -9.29 2.61 2.97
N THR A 65 -9.59 3.66 2.22
CA THR A 65 -10.72 3.71 1.26
C THR A 65 -10.25 4.29 -0.07
N GLU A 66 -11.11 4.30 -1.08
CA GLU A 66 -10.83 4.90 -2.39
C GLU A 66 -10.31 6.33 -2.27
N SER A 67 -10.93 7.16 -1.42
CA SER A 67 -10.51 8.55 -1.19
C SER A 67 -9.05 8.68 -0.74
N HIS A 68 -8.56 7.74 0.06
CA HIS A 68 -7.17 7.72 0.50
C HIS A 68 -6.22 7.43 -0.66
N ILE A 69 -6.55 6.42 -1.48
CA ILE A 69 -5.70 6.01 -2.60
C ILE A 69 -5.68 7.07 -3.70
N LEU A 70 -6.83 7.70 -3.99
CA LEU A 70 -6.90 8.85 -4.90
C LEU A 70 -5.97 9.97 -4.43
N ALA A 71 -6.10 10.40 -3.18
CA ALA A 71 -5.32 11.50 -2.62
C ALA A 71 -3.82 11.20 -2.57
N ILE A 72 -3.44 10.01 -2.08
CA ILE A 72 -2.04 9.59 -1.98
C ILE A 72 -1.41 9.47 -3.38
N THR A 73 -2.11 8.85 -4.33
CA THR A 73 -1.57 8.65 -5.68
C THR A 73 -1.40 9.97 -6.42
N GLN A 74 -2.35 10.91 -6.26
CA GLN A 74 -2.21 12.25 -6.83
C GLN A 74 -1.02 12.98 -6.21
N ALA A 75 -0.85 12.93 -4.89
CA ALA A 75 0.30 13.52 -4.22
C ALA A 75 1.64 12.93 -4.71
N ILE A 76 1.69 11.62 -5.00
CA ILE A 76 2.85 10.97 -5.62
C ILE A 76 3.12 11.53 -7.02
N CYS A 77 2.09 11.68 -7.85
CA CYS A 77 2.22 12.26 -9.20
C CYS A 77 2.77 13.70 -9.15
N ASP A 78 2.23 14.53 -8.27
CA ASP A 78 2.66 15.91 -8.10
C ASP A 78 4.09 15.98 -7.56
N TYR A 79 4.45 15.10 -6.62
CA TYR A 79 5.81 15.00 -6.13
C TYR A 79 6.78 14.59 -7.25
N ARG A 80 6.45 13.55 -8.02
CA ARG A 80 7.25 13.10 -9.17
C ARG A 80 7.47 14.23 -10.18
N ARG A 81 6.41 14.97 -10.54
CA ARG A 81 6.48 16.13 -11.43
C ARG A 81 7.38 17.23 -10.87
N SER A 82 7.21 17.60 -9.60
CA SER A 82 8.01 18.66 -8.95
C SER A 82 9.50 18.34 -8.87
N ARG A 83 9.86 17.06 -8.98
CA ARG A 83 11.22 16.57 -8.90
C ARG A 83 11.81 16.11 -10.25
N GLY A 84 11.02 16.16 -11.33
CA GLY A 84 11.45 15.72 -12.66
C GLY A 84 11.63 14.20 -12.80
N TYR A 85 10.82 13.38 -12.11
CA TYR A 85 10.87 11.92 -12.27
C TYR A 85 9.98 11.47 -13.42
N ASN A 86 10.59 11.30 -14.59
CA ASN A 86 9.89 10.96 -15.83
C ASN A 86 10.04 9.48 -16.23
N GLY A 87 10.85 8.69 -15.51
CA GLY A 87 10.97 7.24 -15.75
C GLY A 87 9.68 6.48 -15.39
N PRO A 88 9.60 5.17 -15.65
CA PRO A 88 8.40 4.39 -15.33
C PRO A 88 8.19 4.23 -13.81
N LEU A 89 6.96 3.95 -13.42
CA LEU A 89 6.59 3.56 -12.06
C LEU A 89 6.31 2.06 -12.03
N TYR A 90 7.09 1.30 -11.26
CA TYR A 90 6.81 -0.12 -11.03
C TYR A 90 5.77 -0.26 -9.91
N MET A 91 4.64 -0.91 -10.18
CA MET A 91 3.60 -1.13 -9.19
C MET A 91 3.37 -2.62 -8.94
N GLY A 92 3.38 -3.01 -7.67
CA GLY A 92 3.08 -4.36 -7.22
C GLY A 92 2.01 -4.40 -6.14
N LYS A 93 1.19 -5.45 -6.16
CA LYS A 93 0.23 -5.77 -5.09
C LYS A 93 0.51 -7.12 -4.44
N ASP A 94 0.16 -7.25 -3.17
CA ASP A 94 0.06 -8.53 -2.48
C ASP A 94 -1.35 -9.14 -2.61
N THR A 95 -1.60 -10.18 -1.83
CA THR A 95 -2.82 -10.98 -1.84
C THR A 95 -3.91 -10.48 -0.90
N HIS A 96 -3.74 -9.35 -0.21
CA HIS A 96 -4.83 -8.79 0.62
C HIS A 96 -5.98 -8.37 -0.28
N ALA A 97 -7.20 -8.58 0.19
CA ALA A 97 -8.40 -8.40 -0.64
C ALA A 97 -8.57 -6.97 -1.16
N VAL A 98 -8.17 -5.98 -0.35
CA VAL A 98 -8.26 -4.56 -0.72
C VAL A 98 -7.12 -4.09 -1.61
N SER A 99 -6.08 -4.91 -1.82
CA SER A 99 -4.93 -4.55 -2.65
C SER A 99 -5.30 -4.47 -4.13
N GLY A 100 -6.23 -5.31 -4.60
CA GLY A 100 -6.78 -5.24 -5.96
C GLY A 100 -7.55 -3.93 -6.24
N PRO A 101 -8.58 -3.59 -5.44
CA PRO A 101 -9.27 -2.31 -5.51
C PRO A 101 -8.30 -1.11 -5.46
N ALA A 102 -7.35 -1.11 -4.52
CA ALA A 102 -6.37 -0.04 -4.41
C ALA A 102 -5.46 0.07 -5.64
N GLN A 103 -5.08 -1.04 -6.28
CA GLN A 103 -4.30 -1.02 -7.51
C GLN A 103 -5.08 -0.35 -8.64
N ARG A 104 -6.35 -0.70 -8.82
CA ARG A 104 -7.21 -0.11 -9.88
C ARG A 104 -7.33 1.40 -9.71
N THR A 105 -7.67 1.86 -8.51
CA THR A 105 -7.77 3.29 -8.18
C THR A 105 -6.46 4.04 -8.43
N ALA A 106 -5.32 3.47 -8.04
CA ALA A 106 -4.03 4.09 -8.27
C ALA A 106 -3.68 4.16 -9.77
N LEU A 107 -3.99 3.11 -10.54
CA LEU A 107 -3.76 3.07 -11.99
C LEU A 107 -4.56 4.13 -12.73
N GLU A 108 -5.81 4.39 -12.34
CA GLU A 108 -6.63 5.45 -12.93
C GLU A 108 -5.98 6.83 -12.77
N VAL A 109 -5.51 7.15 -11.55
CA VAL A 109 -4.83 8.42 -11.27
C VAL A 109 -3.50 8.54 -12.01
N LEU A 110 -2.71 7.46 -12.04
CA LEU A 110 -1.42 7.44 -12.74
C LEU A 110 -1.60 7.62 -14.25
N ALA A 111 -2.57 6.92 -14.85
CA ALA A 111 -2.91 7.07 -16.25
C ALA A 111 -3.39 8.48 -16.58
N ALA A 112 -4.25 9.07 -15.74
CA ALA A 112 -4.70 10.46 -15.90
C ALA A 112 -3.55 11.48 -15.81
N ASN A 113 -2.49 11.17 -15.06
CA ASN A 113 -1.29 12.00 -14.95
C ASN A 113 -0.20 11.64 -15.99
N ASN A 114 -0.47 10.74 -16.94
CA ASN A 114 0.45 10.25 -17.97
C ASN A 114 1.73 9.62 -17.39
N VAL A 115 1.63 8.90 -16.27
CA VAL A 115 2.75 8.14 -15.70
C VAL A 115 2.78 6.74 -16.32
N GLU A 116 3.84 6.43 -17.06
CA GLU A 116 4.09 5.06 -17.53
C GLU A 116 4.20 4.12 -16.32
N THR A 117 3.26 3.19 -16.21
CA THR A 117 3.16 2.29 -15.06
C THR A 117 3.35 0.85 -15.51
N ILE A 118 4.30 0.14 -14.89
CA ILE A 118 4.61 -1.27 -15.17
C ILE A 118 4.02 -2.13 -14.05
N ILE A 119 3.13 -3.05 -14.41
CA ILE A 119 2.48 -4.00 -13.50
C ILE A 119 2.78 -5.44 -13.92
N GLN A 120 2.60 -6.37 -12.99
CA GLN A 120 2.63 -7.80 -13.28
C GLN A 120 1.47 -8.17 -14.22
N ARG A 121 1.78 -8.99 -15.23
CA ARG A 121 0.78 -9.49 -16.20
C ARG A 121 -0.30 -10.34 -15.50
N ASP A 122 -1.47 -10.41 -16.12
CA ASP A 122 -2.57 -11.30 -15.73
C ASP A 122 -3.07 -11.07 -14.29
N ASP A 123 -3.08 -9.79 -13.86
CA ASP A 123 -3.45 -9.35 -12.50
C ASP A 123 -2.64 -10.06 -11.37
N GLY A 124 -1.41 -10.46 -11.68
CA GLY A 124 -0.57 -11.22 -10.76
C GLY A 124 -0.07 -10.41 -9.55
N PHE A 125 0.42 -11.15 -8.54
CA PHE A 125 0.98 -10.57 -7.31
C PHE A 125 2.49 -10.35 -7.44
N THR A 126 3.01 -9.31 -6.79
CA THR A 126 4.43 -8.97 -6.84
C THR A 126 4.99 -8.70 -5.45
N PRO A 127 5.92 -9.55 -4.95
CA PRO A 127 6.59 -9.29 -3.68
C PRO A 127 7.37 -7.96 -3.69
N THR A 128 7.38 -7.24 -2.58
CA THR A 128 8.17 -6.02 -2.36
C THR A 128 9.62 -6.09 -2.87
N PRO A 129 10.41 -7.16 -2.61
CA PRO A 129 11.79 -7.22 -3.11
C PRO A 129 11.90 -7.32 -4.63
N VAL A 130 10.86 -7.83 -5.33
CA VAL A 130 10.83 -7.89 -6.79
C VAL A 130 10.70 -6.49 -7.39
N ILE A 131 9.83 -5.64 -6.82
CA ILE A 131 9.71 -4.23 -7.22
C ILE A 131 11.03 -3.49 -6.97
N SER A 132 11.61 -3.63 -5.79
CA SER A 132 12.91 -3.02 -5.46
C SER A 132 14.01 -3.45 -6.45
N ARG A 133 14.10 -4.76 -6.75
CA ARG A 133 15.06 -5.28 -7.72
C ARG A 133 14.80 -4.76 -9.13
N ALA A 134 13.54 -4.65 -9.56
CA ALA A 134 13.20 -4.11 -10.88
C ALA A 134 13.67 -2.65 -11.03
N ILE A 135 13.42 -1.84 -9.99
CA ILE A 135 13.89 -0.45 -9.92
C ILE A 135 15.43 -0.38 -9.98
N LEU A 136 16.14 -1.19 -9.18
CA LEU A 136 17.62 -1.24 -9.22
C LEU A 136 18.16 -1.59 -10.59
N VAL A 137 17.56 -2.60 -11.25
CA VAL A 137 17.99 -3.06 -12.57
C VAL A 137 17.72 -1.99 -13.61
N TYR A 138 16.54 -1.35 -13.58
CA TYR A 138 16.18 -0.29 -14.52
C TYR A 138 17.08 0.94 -14.36
N ASN A 139 17.35 1.35 -13.12
CA ASN A 139 18.15 2.54 -12.80
C ASN A 139 19.65 2.33 -12.99
N ARG A 140 20.11 1.09 -13.15
CA ARG A 140 21.53 0.78 -13.30
C ARG A 140 22.11 1.54 -14.50
N ASN A 141 23.16 2.33 -14.25
CA ASN A 141 23.88 3.14 -15.24
C ASN A 141 23.05 4.26 -15.90
N ARG A 142 21.85 4.56 -15.41
CA ARG A 142 21.07 5.72 -15.85
C ARG A 142 21.51 6.97 -15.10
N LYS A 143 21.43 8.11 -15.77
CA LYS A 143 21.71 9.43 -15.17
C LYS A 143 20.46 10.30 -15.04
N GLU A 144 19.39 9.92 -15.74
CA GLU A 144 18.12 10.60 -15.80
C GLU A 144 17.00 9.56 -15.98
N ASP A 145 15.75 10.02 -15.87
CA ASP A 145 14.54 9.21 -16.04
C ASP A 145 14.55 7.93 -15.18
N PHE A 146 14.93 8.09 -13.91
CA PHE A 146 14.91 7.01 -12.93
C PHE A 146 13.49 6.48 -12.72
N ALA A 147 13.38 5.17 -12.62
CA ALA A 147 12.20 4.50 -12.13
C ALA A 147 12.09 4.60 -10.60
N ASP A 148 10.85 4.57 -10.14
CA ASP A 148 10.48 4.37 -8.74
C ASP A 148 9.36 3.31 -8.67
N GLY A 149 8.69 3.17 -7.54
CA GLY A 149 7.56 2.26 -7.45
C GLY A 149 6.59 2.49 -6.32
N ILE A 150 5.46 1.78 -6.43
CA ILE A 150 4.41 1.68 -5.41
C ILE A 150 4.26 0.21 -5.04
N VAL A 151 4.15 -0.08 -3.75
CA VAL A 151 3.79 -1.41 -3.25
C VAL A 151 2.53 -1.32 -2.42
N ILE A 152 1.54 -2.11 -2.83
CA ILE A 152 0.23 -2.22 -2.22
C ILE A 152 0.24 -3.47 -1.35
N THR A 153 0.54 -3.27 -0.06
CA THR A 153 0.64 -4.35 0.93
C THR A 153 0.60 -3.79 2.35
N PRO A 154 -0.21 -4.36 3.25
CA PRO A 154 -0.06 -4.17 4.67
C PRO A 154 0.84 -5.27 5.29
N SER A 155 1.72 -5.91 4.52
CA SER A 155 2.65 -6.94 4.98
C SER A 155 1.93 -8.12 5.66
N HIS A 156 2.04 -8.23 6.99
CA HIS A 156 1.49 -9.33 7.78
C HIS A 156 0.31 -8.88 8.65
N ASN A 157 -0.19 -7.66 8.44
CA ASN A 157 -1.39 -7.18 9.10
C ASN A 157 -2.59 -8.11 8.83
N PRO A 158 -3.63 -8.05 9.69
CA PRO A 158 -4.84 -8.86 9.52
C PRO A 158 -5.48 -8.76 8.12
N PRO A 159 -6.25 -9.77 7.70
CA PRO A 159 -6.85 -9.81 6.34
C PRO A 159 -7.75 -8.63 5.97
N ALA A 160 -8.28 -7.91 6.95
CA ALA A 160 -9.14 -6.74 6.74
C ALA A 160 -8.35 -5.45 6.44
N ASP A 161 -7.03 -5.47 6.58
CA ASP A 161 -6.19 -4.29 6.38
C ASP A 161 -5.73 -4.15 4.93
N GLY A 162 -5.44 -2.91 4.55
CA GLY A 162 -4.77 -2.52 3.33
C GLY A 162 -3.54 -1.68 3.63
N GLY A 163 -2.62 -1.63 2.68
CA GLY A 163 -1.41 -0.83 2.81
C GLY A 163 -0.95 -0.28 1.47
N PHE A 164 -0.38 0.92 1.48
CA PHE A 164 0.05 1.64 0.29
C PHE A 164 1.34 2.41 0.59
N SER A 165 2.42 2.04 -0.08
CA SER A 165 3.77 2.55 0.18
C SER A 165 4.51 2.86 -1.11
N THR A 166 5.50 3.74 -1.02
CA THR A 166 6.38 4.06 -2.15
C THR A 166 7.75 3.41 -1.95
N ILE A 167 8.37 2.98 -3.05
CA ILE A 167 9.76 2.57 -3.10
C ILE A 167 10.49 3.56 -3.97
N ARG A 168 11.52 4.16 -3.37
CA ARG A 168 12.50 4.92 -4.10
C ARG A 168 13.88 4.52 -3.63
N LEU A 169 14.74 4.16 -4.57
CA LEU A 169 16.13 3.87 -4.28
C LEU A 169 16.93 5.12 -4.62
N MET A 170 17.24 5.90 -3.58
CA MET A 170 18.21 6.99 -3.67
C MET A 170 19.60 6.37 -3.87
N GLY A 171 20.32 6.77 -4.91
CA GLY A 171 21.76 6.46 -5.02
C GLY A 171 22.16 5.33 -5.98
N ALA A 172 21.61 5.28 -7.20
CA ALA A 172 22.42 4.75 -8.31
C ALA A 172 23.33 5.90 -8.82
N SER A 173 24.31 6.26 -7.98
CA SER A 173 25.47 7.06 -8.37
C SER A 173 26.57 6.14 -8.88
#